data_AF-A0AA36I4S4-F1
#
_entry.id   AF-A0AA36I4S4-F1
#
_cell.length_a   1.000
_cell.length_b   1.000
_cell.length_c   1.000
_cell.angle_alpha   90.00
_cell.angle_beta   90.00
_cell.angle_gamma   90.00
#
_symmetry.space_group_name_H-M   'P 1'
#
loop_
_entity.id
_entity.type
_entity.pdbx_description
1 polymer ?
#
loop_
_entity_poly.entity_id
_entity_poly.type
_entity_poly.pdbx_seq_one_letter_code
_entity_poly.pdbx_strand_id
1 'polypeptide(L)'
;RQYACLATWFMLLLVQYCVVRLVCQLGVPRDCHPDSSLLEVMHDFQVMFIMGFLLAVLTGVHLPSRFEYLFRFSRPRPRGLAFLAVMTLSGPGWGALDLVPALTTISLTTAFFRESWVNVMIGVGIASCAFAFLLWHFVCAYRHNPLSGFLAYSVSRLSIWIFYASYLYVASQTAGVYIHLHHYIIGFLVALLAEFNHPISLVLLAAGTGVFVQGISAYDADPVIEKTRSFFLF
;
A
#
# COMPACT_ATOMS: atom_id res chain seq x y z
N ARG A 1 24.48 7.20 -9.26
CA ARG A 1 23.62 7.81 -8.21
C ARG A 1 22.24 7.16 -8.13
N GLN A 2 21.50 7.00 -9.24
CA GLN A 2 20.17 6.36 -9.23
C GLN A 2 20.18 4.93 -8.63
N TYR A 3 21.15 4.09 -9.01
CA TYR A 3 21.29 2.74 -8.44
C TYR A 3 21.50 2.72 -6.93
N ALA A 4 22.24 3.69 -6.37
CA ALA A 4 22.41 3.80 -4.92
C ALA A 4 21.10 4.24 -4.23
N CYS A 5 20.30 5.09 -4.88
CA CYS A 5 18.97 5.45 -4.40
C CYS A 5 18.03 4.23 -4.36
N LEU A 6 18.05 3.42 -5.44
CA LEU A 6 17.30 2.16 -5.51
C LEU A 6 17.78 1.13 -4.49
N ALA A 7 19.09 0.95 -4.33
CA ALA A 7 19.64 0.04 -3.32
C ALA A 7 19.20 0.46 -1.91
N THR A 8 19.27 1.76 -1.59
CA THR A 8 18.78 2.28 -0.30
C THR A 8 17.29 2.03 -0.14
N TRP A 9 16.50 2.24 -1.19
CA TRP A 9 15.06 1.96 -1.18
C TRP A 9 14.76 0.49 -0.86
N PHE A 10 15.41 -0.46 -1.54
CA PHE A 10 15.22 -1.89 -1.27
C PHE A 10 15.66 -2.30 0.13
N MET A 11 16.76 -1.73 0.63
CA MET A 11 17.19 -1.95 2.01
C MET A 11 16.14 -1.44 3.01
N LEU A 12 15.49 -0.31 2.75
CA LEU A 12 14.40 0.18 3.59
C LEU A 12 13.17 -0.74 3.57
N LEU A 13 12.81 -1.31 2.41
CA LEU A 13 11.73 -2.29 2.32
C LEU A 13 12.05 -3.55 3.16
N LEU A 14 13.28 -4.06 3.06
CA LEU A 14 13.73 -5.20 3.86
C LEU A 14 13.74 -4.92 5.37
N VAL A 15 14.26 -3.76 5.78
CA VAL A 15 14.23 -3.35 7.20
C VAL A 15 12.79 -3.27 7.68
N GLN A 16 11.89 -2.69 6.88
CA GLN A 16 10.48 -2.61 7.23
C GLN A 16 9.82 -3.97 7.34
N TYR A 17 10.15 -4.91 6.44
CA TYR A 17 9.67 -6.29 6.49
C TYR A 17 10.11 -6.96 7.80
N CYS A 18 11.38 -6.83 8.17
CA CYS A 18 11.88 -7.37 9.45
C CYS A 18 11.19 -6.75 10.66
N VAL A 19 10.95 -5.43 10.65
CA VAL A 19 10.23 -4.75 11.73
C VAL A 19 8.81 -5.30 11.88
N VAL A 20 8.08 -5.48 10.77
CA VAL A 20 6.72 -6.03 10.82
C VAL A 20 6.72 -7.49 11.24
N ARG A 21 7.63 -8.35 10.73
CA ARG A 21 7.75 -9.74 11.19
C ARG A 21 8.02 -9.81 12.69
N LEU A 22 8.89 -8.95 13.23
CA LEU A 22 9.15 -8.88 14.68
C LEU A 22 7.88 -8.50 15.45
N VAL A 23 7.12 -7.52 14.97
CA VAL A 23 5.85 -7.10 15.61
C VAL A 23 4.78 -8.20 15.52
N CYS A 24 4.73 -8.94 14.41
CA CYS A 24 3.88 -10.13 14.27
C CYS A 24 4.26 -11.23 15.27
N GLN A 25 5.55 -11.47 15.52
CA GLN A 25 5.99 -12.39 16.59
C GLN A 25 5.56 -11.93 17.99
N LEU A 26 5.28 -10.64 18.18
CA LEU A 26 4.68 -10.10 19.41
C LEU A 26 3.13 -10.20 19.44
N GLY A 27 2.52 -10.84 18.43
CA GLY A 27 1.09 -11.07 18.34
C GLY A 27 0.29 -9.92 17.72
N VAL A 28 0.91 -9.10 16.87
CA VAL A 28 0.26 -7.96 16.22
C VAL A 28 0.47 -7.95 14.69
N PRO A 29 -0.59 -8.02 13.87
CA PRO A 29 -2.00 -8.25 14.24
C PRO A 29 -2.23 -9.68 14.78
N ARG A 30 -3.40 -9.95 15.37
CA ARG A 30 -3.67 -11.25 16.03
C ARG A 30 -3.75 -12.41 15.06
N ASP A 31 -4.11 -12.11 13.82
CA ASP A 31 -4.29 -13.04 12.70
C ASP A 31 -3.06 -13.11 11.78
N CYS A 32 -1.91 -12.55 12.20
CA CYS A 32 -0.71 -12.62 11.39
C CYS A 32 -0.19 -14.05 11.26
N HIS A 33 0.55 -14.35 10.19
CA HIS A 33 1.20 -15.62 9.95
C HIS A 33 2.65 -15.56 10.48
N PRO A 34 2.93 -15.98 11.73
CA PRO A 34 4.28 -15.88 12.31
C PRO A 34 5.27 -16.85 11.67
N ASP A 35 4.77 -17.99 11.17
CA ASP A 35 5.56 -19.09 10.65
C ASP A 35 5.34 -19.21 9.14
N SER A 36 6.22 -18.60 8.34
CA SER A 36 6.23 -18.76 6.89
C SER A 36 7.38 -19.67 6.46
N SER A 37 7.13 -20.52 5.48
CA SER A 37 8.16 -21.34 4.87
C SER A 37 9.20 -20.48 4.13
N LEU A 38 10.43 -20.98 3.96
CA LEU A 38 11.46 -20.25 3.20
C LEU A 38 11.01 -19.92 1.78
N LEU A 39 10.22 -20.81 1.15
CA LEU A 39 9.69 -20.60 -0.19
C LEU A 39 8.71 -19.42 -0.23
N GLU A 40 7.81 -19.31 0.74
CA GLU A 40 6.89 -18.18 0.88
C GLU A 40 7.65 -16.87 1.12
N VAL A 41 8.66 -16.87 1.99
CA VAL A 41 9.51 -15.70 2.22
C VAL A 41 10.24 -15.26 0.94
N MET A 42 10.70 -16.21 0.12
CA MET A 42 11.31 -15.87 -1.18
C MET A 42 10.28 -15.27 -2.14
N HIS A 43 9.05 -15.79 -2.15
CA HIS A 43 7.95 -15.25 -2.95
C HIS A 43 7.56 -13.83 -2.48
N ASP A 44 7.46 -13.61 -1.17
CA ASP A 44 7.23 -12.30 -0.56
C ASP A 44 8.26 -11.29 -1.04
N PHE A 45 9.54 -11.64 -0.98
CA PHE A 45 10.62 -10.76 -1.42
C PHE A 45 10.55 -10.48 -2.92
N GLN A 46 10.22 -11.47 -3.74
CA GLN A 46 10.01 -11.26 -5.17
C GLN A 46 8.90 -10.24 -5.42
N VAL A 47 7.71 -10.42 -4.82
CA VAL A 47 6.58 -9.50 -4.99
C VAL A 47 6.91 -8.12 -4.44
N MET A 48 7.49 -8.06 -3.24
CA MET A 48 7.90 -6.82 -2.58
C MET A 48 8.89 -6.03 -3.42
N PHE A 49 9.89 -6.68 -4.02
CA PHE A 49 10.87 -6.01 -4.88
C PHE A 49 10.30 -5.59 -6.22
N ILE A 50 9.44 -6.39 -6.86
CA ILE A 50 8.80 -6.00 -8.13
C ILE A 50 7.90 -4.79 -7.91
N MET A 51 6.99 -4.85 -6.93
CA MET A 51 6.08 -3.74 -6.65
C MET A 51 6.82 -2.54 -6.05
N GLY A 52 7.83 -2.78 -5.21
CA GLY A 52 8.71 -1.74 -4.66
C GLY A 52 9.52 -1.03 -5.74
N PHE A 53 9.96 -1.74 -6.78
CA PHE A 53 10.60 -1.15 -7.95
C PHE A 53 9.63 -0.28 -8.74
N LEU A 54 8.41 -0.77 -9.01
CA LEU A 54 7.36 0.01 -9.66
C LEU A 54 7.05 1.30 -8.88
N LEU A 55 6.93 1.22 -7.55
CA LEU A 55 6.77 2.39 -6.69
C LEU A 55 7.94 3.34 -6.84
N ALA A 56 9.19 2.86 -6.77
CA ALA A 56 10.37 3.71 -6.86
C ALA A 56 10.50 4.43 -8.21
N VAL A 57 10.11 3.76 -9.30
CA VAL A 57 10.09 4.34 -10.65
C VAL A 57 8.99 5.39 -10.75
N LEU A 58 7.75 5.03 -10.43
CA LEU A 58 6.59 5.91 -10.63
C LEU A 58 6.62 7.12 -9.71
N THR A 59 6.99 6.95 -8.44
CA THR A 59 7.07 8.06 -7.47
C THR A 59 8.38 8.84 -7.55
N GLY A 60 9.28 8.45 -8.46
CA GLY A 60 10.56 9.10 -8.69
C GLY A 60 11.58 8.91 -7.59
N VAL A 61 11.41 8.01 -6.61
CA VAL A 61 12.38 7.76 -5.52
C VAL A 61 13.79 7.46 -6.05
N HIS A 62 13.90 6.81 -7.21
CA HIS A 62 15.18 6.55 -7.86
C HIS A 62 15.88 7.83 -8.39
N LEU A 63 15.14 8.93 -8.57
CA LEU A 63 15.66 10.20 -9.06
C LEU A 63 16.35 10.98 -7.94
N PRO A 64 17.55 11.55 -8.18
CA PRO A 64 18.32 12.26 -7.16
C PRO A 64 17.56 13.40 -6.45
N SER A 65 16.77 14.18 -7.19
CA SER A 65 16.03 15.34 -6.65
C SER A 65 14.96 14.92 -5.66
N ARG A 66 14.23 13.85 -5.98
CA ARG A 66 13.21 13.25 -5.13
C ARG A 66 13.82 12.54 -3.93
N PHE A 67 14.86 11.75 -4.16
CA PHE A 67 15.58 11.05 -3.09
C PHE A 67 16.14 12.03 -2.06
N GLU A 68 16.78 13.12 -2.50
CA GLU A 68 17.28 14.16 -1.61
C GLU A 68 16.15 14.90 -0.89
N TYR A 69 14.97 15.03 -1.52
CA TYR A 69 13.82 15.58 -0.83
C TYR A 69 13.41 14.70 0.36
N LEU A 70 13.23 13.40 0.12
CA LEU A 70 12.79 12.41 1.11
C LEU A 70 13.82 12.25 2.23
N PHE A 71 15.09 12.01 1.88
CA PHE A 71 16.16 11.67 2.83
C PHE A 71 17.02 12.88 3.23
N ARG A 72 16.41 14.07 3.36
CA ARG A 72 17.10 15.24 3.92
C ARG A 72 17.12 15.15 5.44
N PHE A 73 18.27 14.81 6.01
CA PHE A 73 18.47 14.72 7.47
C PHE A 73 18.97 16.02 8.11
N SER A 74 19.51 16.95 7.31
CA SER A 74 20.04 18.22 7.80
C SER A 74 18.96 19.29 8.04
N ARG A 75 19.28 20.27 8.90
CA ARG A 75 18.45 21.45 9.16
C ARG A 75 18.20 22.28 7.87
N PRO A 76 17.09 23.05 7.79
CA PRO A 76 16.13 23.39 8.85
C PRO A 76 14.97 22.40 9.03
N ARG A 77 14.76 21.46 8.11
CA ARG A 77 13.62 20.53 8.14
C ARG A 77 14.11 19.10 7.86
N PRO A 78 14.37 18.28 8.90
CA PRO A 78 14.92 16.93 8.75
C PRO A 78 13.85 15.94 8.28
N ARG A 79 13.39 16.12 7.04
CA ARG A 79 12.33 15.32 6.40
C ARG A 79 12.64 13.82 6.38
N GLY A 80 13.91 13.44 6.32
CA GLY A 80 14.33 12.03 6.36
C GLY A 80 13.91 11.33 7.64
N LEU A 81 14.01 12.00 8.80
CA LEU A 81 13.55 11.42 10.07
C LEU A 81 12.03 11.24 10.09
N ALA A 82 11.29 12.24 9.59
CA ALA A 82 9.84 12.14 9.49
C ALA A 82 9.41 11.01 8.53
N PHE A 83 10.08 10.88 7.38
CA PHE A 83 9.82 9.81 6.43
C PHE A 83 10.05 8.43 7.06
N LEU A 84 11.21 8.22 7.68
CA LEU A 84 11.55 6.96 8.33
C LEU A 84 10.59 6.65 9.48
N ALA A 85 10.30 7.63 10.35
CA ALA A 85 9.37 7.42 11.46
C ALA A 85 7.98 7.03 10.98
N VAL A 86 7.42 7.76 10.00
CA VAL A 86 6.10 7.43 9.45
C VAL A 86 6.12 6.06 8.78
N MET A 87 7.12 5.76 7.94
CA MET A 87 7.21 4.47 7.26
C MET A 87 7.32 3.31 8.25
N THR A 88 8.21 3.44 9.24
CA THR A 88 8.44 2.42 10.26
C THR A 88 7.24 2.17 11.15
N LEU A 89 6.56 3.23 11.59
CA LEU A 89 5.41 3.12 12.47
C LEU A 89 4.11 2.74 11.74
N SER A 90 3.99 3.00 10.44
CA SER A 90 2.73 2.75 9.72
C SER A 90 2.39 1.27 9.61
N GLY A 91 3.38 0.39 9.45
CA GLY A 91 3.13 -1.06 9.44
C GLY A 91 2.58 -1.56 10.78
N PRO A 92 3.35 -1.46 11.89
CA PRO A 92 2.88 -1.81 13.23
C PRO A 92 1.59 -1.10 13.63
N GLY A 93 1.46 0.19 13.28
CA GLY A 93 0.27 0.99 13.56
C GLY A 93 -0.95 0.46 12.83
N TRP A 94 -0.82 0.02 11.58
CA TRP A 94 -1.89 -0.62 10.82
C TRP A 94 -2.30 -1.97 11.42
N GLY A 95 -1.32 -2.82 11.74
CA GLY A 95 -1.59 -4.10 12.42
C GLY A 95 -2.24 -3.93 13.79
N ALA A 96 -1.89 -2.88 14.54
CA ALA A 96 -2.49 -2.59 15.83
C ALA A 96 -3.96 -2.14 15.75
N LEU A 97 -4.47 -1.75 14.57
CA LEU A 97 -5.88 -1.43 14.40
C LEU A 97 -6.78 -2.64 14.66
N ASP A 98 -6.28 -3.86 14.41
CA ASP A 98 -6.98 -5.12 14.70
C ASP A 98 -7.18 -5.34 16.21
N LEU A 99 -6.39 -4.67 17.06
CA LEU A 99 -6.55 -4.73 18.51
C LEU A 99 -7.71 -3.86 19.01
N VAL A 100 -8.30 -3.01 18.16
CA VAL A 100 -9.40 -2.12 18.51
C VAL A 100 -10.72 -2.76 18.06
N PRO A 101 -11.55 -3.31 18.98
CA PRO A 101 -12.73 -4.10 18.59
C PRO A 101 -13.77 -3.35 17.76
N ALA A 102 -13.84 -2.02 17.91
CA ALA A 102 -14.74 -1.19 17.11
C ALA A 102 -14.30 -1.08 15.63
N LEU A 103 -13.00 -1.23 15.35
CA LEU A 103 -12.47 -1.18 13.99
C LEU A 103 -12.58 -2.53 13.29
N THR A 104 -12.49 -3.64 14.03
CA THR A 104 -12.65 -5.00 13.47
C THR A 104 -14.07 -5.26 12.95
N THR A 105 -15.07 -4.50 13.44
CA THR A 105 -16.44 -4.57 12.92
C THR A 105 -16.63 -3.79 11.61
N ILE A 106 -15.71 -2.89 11.26
CA ILE A 106 -15.80 -2.12 10.01
C ILE A 106 -15.26 -3.00 8.88
N SER A 107 -16.15 -3.40 7.99
CA SER A 107 -15.81 -4.23 6.83
C SER A 107 -16.26 -3.56 5.55
N LEU A 108 -15.43 -3.59 4.51
CA LEU A 108 -15.83 -3.11 3.17
C LEU A 108 -16.58 -4.21 2.39
N THR A 109 -17.49 -4.91 3.07
CA THR A 109 -18.30 -5.98 2.48
C THR A 109 -19.74 -5.53 2.25
N THR A 110 -20.41 -6.17 1.31
CA THR A 110 -21.84 -5.91 1.05
C THR A 110 -22.72 -6.24 2.25
N ALA A 111 -22.32 -7.20 3.09
CA ALA A 111 -22.99 -7.53 4.35
C ALA A 111 -22.99 -6.33 5.30
N PHE A 112 -21.82 -5.75 5.58
CA PHE A 112 -21.67 -4.59 6.47
C PHE A 112 -22.56 -3.41 6.06
N PHE A 113 -22.63 -3.10 4.76
CA PHE A 113 -23.46 -1.99 4.26
C PHE A 113 -24.97 -2.26 4.29
N ARG A 114 -25.41 -3.53 4.40
CA ARG A 114 -26.84 -3.88 4.50
C ARG A 114 -27.39 -3.78 5.92
N GLU A 115 -26.53 -3.81 6.93
CA GLU A 115 -26.95 -3.85 8.34
C GLU A 115 -27.55 -2.52 8.83
N SER A 116 -27.03 -1.38 8.37
CA SER A 116 -27.46 -0.07 8.86
C SER A 116 -27.17 1.06 7.88
N TRP A 117 -28.06 2.07 7.83
CA TRP A 117 -27.83 3.31 7.08
C TRP A 117 -26.57 4.06 7.58
N VAL A 118 -26.25 3.95 8.86
CA VAL A 118 -25.02 4.55 9.41
C VAL A 118 -23.78 3.96 8.75
N ASN A 119 -23.74 2.64 8.52
CA ASN A 119 -22.64 1.96 7.84
C ASN A 119 -22.50 2.42 6.38
N VAL A 120 -23.63 2.63 5.69
CA VAL A 120 -23.64 3.22 4.34
C VAL A 120 -23.04 4.63 4.36
N MET A 121 -23.42 5.48 5.31
CA MET A 121 -22.87 6.84 5.42
C MET A 121 -21.37 6.85 5.72
N ILE A 122 -20.89 5.94 6.60
CA ILE A 122 -19.47 5.76 6.86
C ILE A 122 -18.74 5.36 5.57
N GLY A 123 -19.27 4.38 4.84
CA GLY A 123 -18.70 3.93 3.57
C GLY A 123 -18.62 5.04 2.53
N VAL A 124 -19.71 5.79 2.33
CA VAL A 124 -19.76 6.95 1.42
C VAL A 124 -18.78 8.03 1.84
N GLY A 125 -18.65 8.29 3.14
CA GLY A 125 -17.69 9.25 3.70
C GLY A 125 -16.25 8.86 3.37
N ILE A 126 -15.86 7.61 3.66
CA ILE A 126 -14.52 7.07 3.35
C ILE A 126 -14.27 7.15 1.84
N ALA A 127 -15.21 6.69 1.02
CA ALA A 127 -15.09 6.71 -0.44
C ALA A 127 -14.94 8.14 -0.99
N SER A 128 -15.72 9.10 -0.44
CA SER A 128 -15.66 10.50 -0.84
C SER A 128 -14.34 11.16 -0.44
N CYS A 129 -13.83 10.87 0.76
CA CYS A 129 -12.50 11.32 1.20
C CYS A 129 -11.39 10.75 0.31
N ALA A 130 -11.43 9.45 0.00
CA ALA A 130 -10.48 8.81 -0.89
C ALA A 130 -10.52 9.42 -2.30
N PHE A 131 -11.72 9.63 -2.84
CA PHE A 131 -11.91 10.26 -4.15
C PHE A 131 -11.43 11.71 -4.19
N ALA A 132 -11.77 12.52 -3.19
CA ALA A 132 -11.31 13.90 -3.09
C ALA A 132 -9.78 13.97 -2.98
N PHE A 133 -9.16 13.06 -2.23
CA PHE A 133 -7.72 12.98 -2.08
C PHE A 133 -7.01 12.55 -3.37
N LEU A 134 -7.60 11.60 -4.11
CA LEU A 134 -7.15 11.20 -5.43
C LEU A 134 -7.22 12.41 -6.38
N LEU A 135 -8.39 13.05 -6.50
CA LEU A 135 -8.60 14.21 -7.36
C LEU A 135 -7.62 15.33 -7.04
N TRP A 136 -7.37 15.60 -5.76
CA TRP A 136 -6.39 16.58 -5.32
C TRP A 136 -4.98 16.30 -5.87
N HIS A 137 -4.52 15.04 -5.87
CA HIS A 137 -3.23 14.68 -6.46
C HIS A 137 -3.18 14.91 -7.98
N PHE A 138 -4.25 14.63 -8.71
CA PHE A 138 -4.32 14.91 -10.15
C PHE A 138 -4.35 16.41 -10.44
N VAL A 139 -5.05 17.21 -9.62
CA VAL A 139 -5.01 18.67 -9.70
C VAL A 139 -3.61 19.20 -9.40
N CYS A 140 -2.93 18.65 -8.38
CA CYS A 140 -1.52 18.97 -8.10
C CYS A 140 -0.61 18.61 -9.29
N ALA A 141 -0.79 17.43 -9.89
CA ALA A 141 -0.05 16.99 -11.07
C ALA A 141 -0.22 17.97 -12.24
N TYR A 142 -1.46 18.35 -12.53
CA TYR A 142 -1.81 19.29 -13.59
C TYR A 142 -1.21 20.68 -13.38
N ARG A 143 -1.22 21.17 -12.14
CA ARG A 143 -0.71 22.52 -11.81
C ARG A 143 0.82 22.62 -11.81
N HIS A 144 1.54 21.53 -11.54
CA HIS A 144 2.99 21.57 -11.33
C HIS A 144 3.81 20.91 -12.44
N ASN A 145 3.17 20.33 -13.46
CA ASN A 145 3.86 19.69 -14.57
C ASN A 145 3.40 20.27 -15.92
N PRO A 146 4.28 20.25 -16.94
CA PRO A 146 3.81 20.42 -18.31
C PRO A 146 2.81 19.32 -18.68
N LEU A 147 2.02 19.54 -19.73
CA LEU A 147 0.98 18.61 -20.16
C LEU A 147 1.51 17.18 -20.36
N SER A 148 2.69 17.02 -20.95
CA SER A 148 3.32 15.70 -21.11
C SER A 148 3.62 15.00 -19.78
N GLY A 149 4.09 15.74 -18.78
CA GLY A 149 4.32 15.21 -17.43
C GLY A 149 3.02 14.86 -16.71
N PHE A 150 1.99 15.71 -16.83
CA PHE A 150 0.66 15.42 -16.31
C PHE A 150 0.05 14.15 -16.94
N LEU A 151 0.17 13.99 -18.26
CA LEU A 151 -0.33 12.81 -18.98
C LEU A 151 0.45 11.56 -18.57
N ALA A 152 1.78 11.63 -18.47
CA ALA A 152 2.60 10.51 -17.99
C ALA A 152 2.20 10.08 -16.56
N TYR A 153 2.03 11.04 -15.65
CA TYR A 153 1.52 10.81 -14.31
C TYR A 153 0.13 10.14 -14.33
N SER A 154 -0.80 10.73 -15.08
CA SER A 154 -2.19 10.27 -15.09
C SER A 154 -2.34 8.88 -15.69
N VAL A 155 -1.76 8.65 -16.87
CA VAL A 155 -1.87 7.38 -17.58
C VAL A 155 -1.22 6.25 -16.79
N SER A 156 -0.02 6.46 -16.23
CA SER A 156 0.67 5.42 -15.46
C SER A 156 -0.06 5.01 -14.18
N ARG A 157 -0.79 5.94 -13.55
CA ARG A 157 -1.58 5.68 -12.33
C ARG A 157 -2.90 5.04 -12.69
N LEU A 158 -3.65 5.67 -13.59
CA LEU A 158 -4.96 5.19 -13.99
C LEU A 158 -4.89 3.81 -14.63
N SER A 159 -3.84 3.46 -15.38
CA SER A 159 -3.69 2.12 -15.93
C SER A 159 -3.63 1.04 -14.85
N ILE A 160 -2.90 1.28 -13.76
CA ILE A 160 -2.78 0.36 -12.62
C ILE A 160 -4.11 0.27 -11.86
N TRP A 161 -4.75 1.42 -11.62
CA TRP A 161 -6.06 1.45 -10.96
C TRP A 161 -7.15 0.76 -11.79
N ILE A 162 -7.18 1.02 -13.10
CA ILE A 162 -8.10 0.35 -14.04
C ILE A 162 -7.81 -1.14 -14.07
N PHE A 163 -6.54 -1.56 -14.10
CA PHE A 163 -6.17 -2.98 -14.07
C PHE A 163 -6.75 -3.67 -12.83
N TYR A 164 -6.52 -3.15 -11.62
CA TYR A 164 -7.07 -3.74 -10.40
C TYR A 164 -8.61 -3.65 -10.35
N ALA A 165 -9.21 -2.55 -10.82
CA ALA A 165 -10.66 -2.44 -10.90
C ALA A 165 -11.28 -3.47 -11.84
N SER A 166 -10.70 -3.66 -13.03
CA SER A 166 -11.12 -4.69 -13.98
C SER A 166 -10.90 -6.09 -13.43
N TYR A 167 -9.76 -6.33 -12.76
CA TYR A 167 -9.46 -7.60 -12.12
C TYR A 167 -10.48 -7.96 -11.04
N LEU A 168 -10.79 -7.03 -10.13
CA LEU A 168 -11.79 -7.19 -9.08
C LEU A 168 -13.21 -7.36 -9.66
N TYR A 169 -13.54 -6.61 -10.71
CA TYR A 169 -14.81 -6.77 -11.41
C TYR A 169 -14.96 -8.17 -12.00
N VAL A 170 -13.97 -8.67 -12.74
CA VAL A 170 -14.00 -10.03 -13.31
C VAL A 170 -14.06 -11.09 -12.21
N ALA A 171 -13.28 -10.92 -11.13
CA ALA A 171 -13.33 -11.81 -9.98
C ALA A 171 -14.74 -11.88 -9.36
N SER A 172 -15.43 -10.74 -9.25
CA SER A 172 -16.76 -10.65 -8.65
C SER A 172 -17.85 -11.39 -9.45
N GLN A 173 -17.62 -11.61 -10.74
CA GLN A 173 -18.52 -12.33 -11.63
C GLN A 173 -18.19 -13.83 -11.73
N THR A 174 -17.07 -14.27 -11.15
CA THR A 174 -16.60 -15.66 -11.28
C THR A 174 -17.10 -16.50 -10.12
N ALA A 175 -17.92 -17.52 -10.40
CA ALA A 175 -18.43 -18.42 -9.37
C ALA A 175 -17.29 -19.17 -8.65
N GLY A 176 -17.36 -19.27 -7.32
CA GLY A 176 -16.37 -19.97 -6.50
C GLY A 176 -15.06 -19.20 -6.24
N VAL A 177 -14.99 -17.94 -6.66
CA VAL A 177 -13.89 -17.01 -6.37
C VAL A 177 -14.30 -16.07 -5.24
N TYR A 178 -13.47 -15.98 -4.20
CA TYR A 178 -13.60 -15.00 -3.14
C TYR A 178 -12.58 -13.87 -3.37
N ILE A 179 -13.04 -12.63 -3.22
CA ILE A 179 -12.19 -11.44 -3.30
C ILE A 179 -11.78 -11.08 -1.88
N HIS A 180 -10.48 -11.13 -1.62
CA HIS A 180 -9.89 -10.56 -0.42
C HIS A 180 -8.89 -9.48 -0.86
N LEU A 181 -9.24 -8.21 -0.65
CA LEU A 181 -8.33 -7.12 -1.01
C LEU A 181 -7.26 -7.00 0.07
N HIS A 182 -6.12 -7.65 -0.16
CA HIS A 182 -5.00 -7.58 0.77
C HIS A 182 -4.54 -6.13 0.96
N HIS A 183 -4.25 -5.78 2.20
CA HIS A 183 -3.80 -4.45 2.61
C HIS A 183 -2.54 -4.00 1.85
N TYR A 184 -1.71 -4.94 1.40
CA TYR A 184 -0.50 -4.59 0.65
C TYR A 184 -0.83 -3.90 -0.69
N ILE A 185 -1.90 -4.32 -1.37
CA ILE A 185 -2.38 -3.69 -2.60
C ILE A 185 -2.90 -2.28 -2.29
N ILE A 186 -3.64 -2.10 -1.20
CA ILE A 186 -4.14 -0.79 -0.77
C ILE A 186 -2.97 0.16 -0.51
N GLY A 187 -2.00 -0.27 0.31
CA GLY A 187 -0.80 0.52 0.61
C GLY A 187 -0.03 0.89 -0.66
N PHE A 188 0.13 -0.05 -1.59
CA PHE A 188 0.76 0.17 -2.89
C PHE A 188 0.02 1.23 -3.73
N LEU A 189 -1.30 1.08 -3.92
CA LEU A 189 -2.11 2.00 -4.72
C LEU A 189 -2.11 3.42 -4.14
N VAL A 190 -2.12 3.54 -2.82
CA VAL A 190 -2.03 4.80 -2.09
C VAL A 190 -0.64 5.43 -2.26
N ALA A 191 0.43 4.67 -2.07
CA ALA A 191 1.81 5.15 -2.24
C ALA A 191 2.11 5.60 -3.68
N LEU A 192 1.47 4.99 -4.68
CA LEU A 192 1.68 5.27 -6.10
C LEU A 192 1.37 6.72 -6.52
N LEU A 193 0.52 7.41 -5.75
CA LEU A 193 0.15 8.82 -5.96
C LEU A 193 1.26 9.79 -5.50
N ALA A 194 2.22 9.31 -4.72
CA ALA A 194 3.13 10.14 -3.97
C ALA A 194 4.41 10.53 -4.73
N GLU A 195 4.27 11.21 -5.88
CA GLU A 195 5.42 11.64 -6.70
C GLU A 195 6.02 13.00 -6.26
N PHE A 196 5.23 13.87 -5.64
CA PHE A 196 5.56 15.30 -5.52
C PHE A 196 6.37 15.68 -4.29
N ASN A 197 7.23 16.69 -4.42
CA ASN A 197 8.10 17.23 -3.36
C ASN A 197 7.36 18.14 -2.35
N HIS A 198 6.29 17.64 -1.73
CA HIS A 198 5.56 18.31 -0.64
C HIS A 198 5.29 17.36 0.55
N PRO A 199 5.01 17.88 1.76
CA PRO A 199 4.87 17.06 2.97
C PRO A 199 3.79 15.98 2.88
N ILE A 200 2.65 16.28 2.25
CA ILE A 200 1.56 15.30 2.10
C ILE A 200 2.01 14.09 1.30
N SER A 201 2.73 14.29 0.18
CA SER A 201 3.23 13.19 -0.63
C SER A 201 4.34 12.43 0.10
N LEU A 202 5.16 13.09 0.93
CA LEU A 202 6.12 12.41 1.79
C LEU A 202 5.42 11.44 2.76
N VAL A 203 4.41 11.93 3.48
CA VAL A 203 3.63 11.13 4.43
C VAL A 203 2.90 10.01 3.70
N LEU A 204 2.32 10.31 2.55
CA LEU A 204 1.59 9.33 1.74
C LEU A 204 2.48 8.19 1.25
N LEU A 205 3.67 8.52 0.74
CA LEU A 205 4.65 7.53 0.31
C LEU A 205 5.10 6.69 1.51
N ALA A 206 5.45 7.32 2.62
CA ALA A 206 5.92 6.64 3.82
C ALA A 206 4.85 5.69 4.39
N ALA A 207 3.64 6.20 4.61
CA ALA A 207 2.55 5.42 5.19
C ALA A 207 2.05 4.33 4.24
N GLY A 208 1.83 4.67 2.97
CA GLY A 208 1.41 3.70 1.96
C GLY A 208 2.45 2.58 1.77
N THR A 209 3.75 2.92 1.76
CA THR A 209 4.82 1.91 1.70
C THR A 209 4.88 1.07 2.97
N GLY A 210 4.69 1.68 4.14
CA GLY A 210 4.63 0.96 5.42
C GLY A 210 3.49 -0.06 5.47
N VAL A 211 2.29 0.32 5.04
CA VAL A 211 1.11 -0.57 4.91
C VAL A 211 1.33 -1.62 3.82
N PHE A 212 1.94 -1.24 2.70
CA PHE A 212 2.33 -2.17 1.63
C PHE A 212 3.23 -3.30 2.16
N VAL A 213 4.33 -2.94 2.80
CA VAL A 213 5.26 -3.94 3.35
C VAL A 213 4.61 -4.71 4.50
N GLN A 214 3.76 -4.08 5.30
CA GLN A 214 3.06 -4.77 6.37
C GLN A 214 2.13 -5.86 5.85
N GLY A 215 1.36 -5.59 4.79
CA GLY A 215 0.45 -6.59 4.25
C GLY A 215 1.18 -7.83 3.76
N ILE A 216 2.34 -7.68 3.10
CA ILE A 216 3.18 -8.82 2.67
C ILE A 216 3.82 -9.49 3.88
N SER A 217 4.37 -8.72 4.82
CA SER A 217 5.10 -9.28 5.95
C SER A 217 4.21 -9.98 6.99
N ALA A 218 2.94 -9.60 7.12
CA ALA A 218 2.05 -10.19 8.12
C ALA A 218 1.18 -11.32 7.57
N TYR A 219 0.91 -11.31 6.26
CA TYR A 219 -0.07 -12.20 5.63
C TYR A 219 0.44 -12.87 4.35
N ASP A 220 1.75 -12.78 4.11
CA ASP A 220 2.41 -13.24 2.88
C ASP A 220 1.90 -12.50 1.61
N ALA A 221 2.61 -12.65 0.50
CA ALA A 221 2.23 -12.04 -0.79
C ALA A 221 1.13 -12.82 -1.52
N ASP A 222 0.05 -13.13 -0.82
CA ASP A 222 -1.03 -13.98 -1.32
C ASP A 222 -1.79 -13.35 -2.51
N PRO A 223 -2.29 -14.19 -3.43
CA PRO A 223 -3.04 -13.71 -4.57
C PRO A 223 -4.36 -13.09 -4.11
N VAL A 224 -4.72 -11.95 -4.71
CA VAL A 224 -5.99 -11.23 -4.47
C VAL A 224 -7.26 -12.08 -4.71
N ILE A 225 -7.12 -13.21 -5.42
CA ILE A 225 -8.18 -14.18 -5.65
C ILE A 225 -7.80 -15.51 -5.02
N GLU A 226 -8.68 -15.98 -4.14
CA GLU A 226 -8.67 -17.36 -3.68
C GLU A 226 -9.75 -18.16 -4.41
N LYS A 227 -9.35 -19.29 -5.00
CA LYS A 227 -10.29 -20.26 -5.56
C LYS A 227 -10.62 -21.29 -4.50
N THR A 228 -11.91 -21.44 -4.21
CA THR A 228 -12.38 -22.56 -3.39
C THR A 228 -12.07 -23.85 -4.13
N ARG A 229 -11.08 -24.62 -3.65
CA ARG A 229 -10.88 -25.97 -4.17
C ARG A 229 -12.03 -26.82 -3.66
N SER A 230 -13.08 -26.95 -4.47
CA SER A 230 -14.02 -28.06 -4.32
C SER A 230 -13.21 -29.34 -4.57
N PHE A 231 -12.66 -29.92 -3.52
CA PHE A 231 -12.15 -31.28 -3.57
C PHE A 231 -13.35 -32.15 -3.92
N PHE A 232 -13.44 -32.54 -5.19
CA PHE A 232 -14.19 -33.73 -5.53
C PHE A 232 -13.48 -34.89 -4.84
N LEU A 233 -14.02 -35.30 -3.69
CA LEU A 233 -13.83 -36.65 -3.16
C LEU A 233 -14.42 -37.59 -4.21
N PHE A 234 -13.59 -38.06 -5.13
CA PHE A 234 -13.86 -39.26 -5.93
C PHE A 234 -13.19 -40.46 -5.27
#